data_AF-A0ABD3WTC2-F1
#
_entry.id   AF-A0ABD3WTC2-F1
#
_cell.length_a   1.000
_cell.length_b   1.000
_cell.length_c   1.000
_cell.angle_alpha   90.00
_cell.angle_beta   90.00
_cell.angle_gamma   90.00
#
_symmetry.space_group_name_H-M   'P 1'
#
loop_
_entity.id
_entity.type
_entity.pdbx_description
1 polymer ?
#
loop_
_entity_poly.entity_id
_entity_poly.type
_entity_poly.pdbx_seq_one_letter_code
_entity_poly.pdbx_strand_id
1 'polypeptide(L)'
;MSPELCCTTNKDKRSILVILCYILLQNVSSSKGYKYEDGISVLTANFLDASYLSPRLRPQESTTVNVSLNLLAVVDVDMKSQTVTTAGWLNVVWSVPLTQWSVSSYDMDTVYLKDGDVWQPSLVAWNGASTSNFIGDDRLLVRAIASGLHFWEPPFLLKTHCQMDATYFPFDSQKCSIVISSWGMTETEVPLNLLESNIKLTYYEENAEWSLDKSKCSVEKRVVSETNYGINMQRSRLYFNIVLQRRSSFYGLYIFLPTIILSFLSVISFAIPSSSGDKMSYAATIILAHFLGLAAALTVIPDSSQIPLIAIYVILNLVLSATTIFMCAVISAIHHRDPNIMVSPVCRSATGIFASVTCTDRSAHSNETDLQQLVKVKVVAKDDQETRENGVDFKEASKSHENGGIIALEKYPQPLPPLDHRFRKNKIVPKSAVSVRSGKSITDAENVKKWQDVAKIWDTFFFRLFLIAAILFHFSFIIVIARGNNA
;
A
#
# COMPACT_ATOMS: atom_id res chain seq x y z
N MET A 1 -81.84 -74.55 -8.49
CA MET A 1 -81.42 -73.35 -9.25
C MET A 1 -80.23 -72.76 -8.50
N SER A 2 -79.03 -72.81 -9.07
CA SER A 2 -77.84 -72.07 -8.60
C SER A 2 -78.06 -70.56 -8.82
N PRO A 3 -77.53 -69.65 -7.98
CA PRO A 3 -76.08 -69.45 -7.75
C PRO A 3 -75.74 -69.43 -6.22
N GLU A 4 -74.57 -69.09 -5.67
CA GLU A 4 -73.47 -68.19 -6.07
C GLU A 4 -72.05 -68.70 -5.70
N LEU A 5 -71.07 -67.99 -6.25
CA LEU A 5 -69.64 -68.27 -6.27
C LEU A 5 -68.90 -67.44 -5.19
N CYS A 6 -68.40 -68.05 -4.11
CA CYS A 6 -67.32 -67.46 -3.31
C CYS A 6 -66.61 -68.44 -2.35
N CYS A 7 -65.34 -68.12 -2.03
CA CYS A 7 -64.47 -68.70 -0.98
C CYS A 7 -63.41 -69.78 -1.33
N THR A 8 -63.06 -70.01 -2.61
CA THR A 8 -61.88 -70.86 -2.96
C THR A 8 -60.56 -70.09 -3.16
N THR A 9 -60.56 -68.75 -3.16
CA THR A 9 -59.43 -67.95 -3.68
C THR A 9 -58.46 -67.37 -2.64
N ASN A 10 -58.67 -67.57 -1.34
CA ASN A 10 -57.87 -66.91 -0.28
C ASN A 10 -56.82 -67.83 0.38
N LYS A 11 -57.02 -69.16 0.39
CA LYS A 11 -56.02 -70.11 0.90
C LYS A 11 -54.82 -70.20 -0.04
N ASP A 12 -55.06 -70.42 -1.34
CA ASP A 12 -53.97 -70.60 -2.31
C ASP A 12 -53.13 -69.34 -2.50
N LYS A 13 -53.75 -68.15 -2.46
CA LYS A 13 -53.01 -66.88 -2.48
C LYS A 13 -52.06 -66.74 -1.29
N ARG A 14 -52.45 -67.17 -0.08
CA ARG A 14 -51.56 -67.17 1.09
C ARG A 14 -50.43 -68.19 0.94
N SER A 15 -50.72 -69.40 0.47
CA SER A 15 -49.69 -70.42 0.20
C SER A 15 -48.68 -69.95 -0.84
N ILE A 16 -49.14 -69.36 -1.95
CA ILE A 16 -48.28 -68.79 -3.00
C ILE A 16 -47.47 -67.60 -2.45
N LEU A 17 -48.05 -66.73 -1.61
CA LEU A 17 -47.30 -65.63 -1.00
C LEU A 17 -46.21 -66.13 -0.05
N VAL A 18 -46.48 -67.19 0.74
CA VAL A 18 -45.50 -67.81 1.64
C VAL A 18 -44.38 -68.49 0.83
N ILE A 19 -44.72 -69.19 -0.26
CA ILE A 19 -43.72 -69.81 -1.14
C ILE A 19 -42.88 -68.74 -1.86
N LEU A 20 -43.49 -67.68 -2.39
CA LEU A 20 -42.77 -66.53 -2.97
C LEU A 20 -41.89 -65.83 -1.93
N CYS A 21 -42.38 -65.63 -0.71
CA CYS A 21 -41.58 -65.03 0.37
C CYS A 21 -40.42 -65.95 0.78
N TYR A 22 -40.62 -67.27 0.83
CA TYR A 22 -39.57 -68.25 1.09
C TYR A 22 -38.52 -68.30 -0.03
N ILE A 23 -38.96 -68.26 -1.29
CA ILE A 23 -38.06 -68.17 -2.46
C ILE A 23 -37.31 -66.84 -2.47
N LEU A 24 -37.96 -65.72 -2.14
CA LEU A 24 -37.30 -64.41 -2.00
C LEU A 24 -36.29 -64.41 -0.85
N LEU A 25 -36.62 -65.03 0.29
CA LEU A 25 -35.71 -65.18 1.43
C LEU A 25 -34.52 -66.11 1.12
N GLN A 26 -34.69 -67.17 0.32
CA GLN A 26 -33.58 -68.00 -0.15
C GLN A 26 -32.76 -67.33 -1.28
N ASN A 27 -33.35 -66.37 -2.00
CA ASN A 27 -32.63 -65.51 -2.96
C ASN A 27 -32.05 -64.23 -2.33
N VAL A 28 -32.22 -64.00 -1.02
CA VAL A 28 -31.34 -63.10 -0.27
C VAL A 28 -29.98 -63.77 -0.22
N SER A 29 -29.18 -63.53 -1.26
CA SER A 29 -27.75 -63.81 -1.23
C SER A 29 -27.19 -63.16 0.01
N SER A 30 -26.71 -63.98 0.96
CA SER A 30 -26.04 -63.47 2.15
C SER A 30 -24.88 -62.60 1.69
N SER A 31 -25.01 -61.28 1.89
CA SER A 31 -23.91 -60.37 1.59
C SER A 31 -22.79 -60.70 2.56
N LYS A 32 -21.73 -61.31 2.04
CA LYS A 32 -20.48 -61.52 2.79
C LYS A 32 -19.90 -60.15 3.13
N GLY A 33 -20.27 -59.64 4.30
CA GLY A 33 -19.56 -58.52 4.91
C GLY A 33 -18.29 -59.06 5.55
N TYR A 34 -17.14 -58.57 5.09
CA TYR A 34 -15.85 -58.81 5.74
C TYR A 34 -15.85 -58.16 7.13
N LYS A 35 -15.34 -58.84 8.15
CA LYS A 35 -15.12 -58.24 9.47
C LYS A 35 -13.78 -57.53 9.51
N TYR A 36 -13.66 -56.57 10.43
CA TYR A 36 -12.39 -55.93 10.75
C TYR A 36 -11.32 -56.92 11.22
N GLU A 37 -11.74 -57.87 12.05
CA GLU A 37 -10.94 -58.98 12.58
C GLU A 37 -10.34 -59.82 11.44
N ASP A 38 -11.12 -60.07 10.38
CA ASP A 38 -10.66 -60.79 9.20
C ASP A 38 -9.51 -60.02 8.53
N GLY A 39 -9.66 -58.71 8.34
CA GLY A 39 -8.62 -57.85 7.75
C GLY A 39 -7.29 -57.81 8.55
N ILE A 40 -7.35 -57.76 9.87
CA ILE A 40 -6.15 -57.87 10.73
C ILE A 40 -5.56 -59.29 10.66
N SER A 41 -6.40 -60.32 10.59
CA SER A 41 -5.94 -61.71 10.46
C SER A 41 -5.17 -61.96 9.16
N VAL A 42 -5.60 -61.33 8.04
CA VAL A 42 -4.89 -61.38 6.75
C VAL A 42 -3.47 -60.83 6.87
N LEU A 43 -3.32 -59.67 7.53
CA LEU A 43 -2.02 -59.01 7.67
C LEU A 43 -1.10 -59.78 8.61
N THR A 44 -1.64 -60.39 9.67
CA THR A 44 -0.88 -61.21 10.63
C THR A 44 -0.55 -62.62 10.11
N ALA A 45 -1.18 -63.10 9.03
CA ALA A 45 -1.07 -64.49 8.57
C ALA A 45 0.36 -64.97 8.22
N ASN A 46 1.22 -64.06 7.76
CA ASN A 46 2.63 -64.38 7.45
C ASN A 46 3.58 -64.23 8.64
N PHE A 47 3.10 -63.70 9.77
CA PHE A 47 3.93 -63.40 10.92
C PHE A 47 3.95 -64.58 11.89
N LEU A 48 5.17 -65.01 12.26
CA LEU A 48 5.37 -66.03 13.31
C LEU A 48 5.03 -65.50 14.72
N ASP A 49 4.95 -64.17 14.87
CA ASP A 49 4.51 -63.47 16.07
C ASP A 49 3.88 -62.13 15.66
N ALA A 50 2.72 -61.78 16.21
CA ALA A 50 2.04 -60.52 15.94
C ALA A 50 2.83 -59.28 16.43
N SER A 51 3.83 -59.45 17.30
CA SER A 51 4.68 -58.37 17.81
C SER A 51 5.44 -57.59 16.71
N TYR A 52 5.74 -58.21 15.57
CA TYR A 52 6.42 -57.57 14.44
C TYR A 52 5.55 -56.59 13.64
N LEU A 53 4.22 -56.62 13.85
CA LEU A 53 3.28 -55.63 13.30
C LEU A 53 3.17 -54.37 14.18
N SER A 54 3.94 -54.29 15.27
CA SER A 54 3.87 -53.16 16.21
C SER A 54 4.06 -51.81 15.49
N PRO A 55 3.16 -50.83 15.70
CA PRO A 55 3.28 -49.49 15.11
C PRO A 55 4.53 -48.73 15.56
N ARG A 56 5.21 -49.22 16.61
CA ARG A 56 6.43 -48.66 17.17
C ARG A 56 7.71 -49.24 16.56
N LEU A 57 7.62 -50.35 15.82
CA LEU A 57 8.77 -51.03 15.23
C LEU A 57 8.76 -50.81 13.71
N ARG A 58 9.88 -50.35 13.14
CA ARG A 58 10.01 -50.24 11.68
C ARG A 58 9.99 -51.65 11.08
N PRO A 59 9.22 -51.93 10.01
CA PRO A 59 9.07 -53.29 9.47
C PRO A 59 10.32 -53.80 8.74
N GLN A 60 11.27 -52.91 8.43
CA GLN A 60 12.51 -53.18 7.71
C GLN A 60 13.63 -52.24 8.20
N GLU A 61 14.90 -52.61 7.99
CA GLU A 61 16.07 -51.79 8.35
C GLU A 61 16.06 -50.42 7.65
N SER A 62 15.57 -50.36 6.40
CA SER A 62 15.30 -49.14 5.65
C SER A 62 13.93 -49.25 4.98
N THR A 63 13.04 -48.28 5.23
CA THR A 63 11.70 -48.22 4.62
C THR A 63 11.55 -46.94 3.80
N THR A 64 11.64 -47.06 2.47
CA THR A 64 11.45 -45.93 1.56
C THR A 64 10.00 -45.44 1.57
N VAL A 65 9.81 -44.14 1.76
CA VAL A 65 8.50 -43.48 1.79
C VAL A 65 8.43 -42.48 0.64
N ASN A 66 7.50 -42.69 -0.30
CA ASN A 66 7.27 -41.79 -1.41
C ASN A 66 6.15 -40.82 -1.05
N VAL A 67 6.34 -39.53 -1.33
CA VAL A 67 5.40 -38.46 -1.00
C VAL A 67 5.15 -37.56 -2.21
N SER A 68 3.90 -37.22 -2.48
CA SER A 68 3.54 -36.01 -3.24
C SER A 68 2.57 -35.12 -2.46
N LEU A 69 2.45 -33.85 -2.86
CA LEU A 69 1.61 -32.85 -2.21
C LEU A 69 0.56 -32.35 -3.19
N ASN A 70 -0.70 -32.34 -2.75
CA ASN A 70 -1.82 -31.71 -3.44
C ASN A 70 -2.12 -30.41 -2.70
N LEU A 71 -1.99 -29.27 -3.38
CA LEU A 71 -2.29 -27.97 -2.81
C LEU A 71 -3.74 -27.61 -3.14
N LEU A 72 -4.58 -27.49 -2.11
CA LEU A 72 -5.98 -27.09 -2.24
C LEU A 72 -6.11 -25.56 -2.25
N ALA A 73 -5.47 -24.89 -1.30
CA ALA A 73 -5.53 -23.42 -1.20
C ALA A 73 -4.32 -22.82 -0.47
N VAL A 74 -3.97 -21.59 -0.86
CA VAL A 74 -3.21 -20.67 0.00
C VAL A 74 -4.24 -19.89 0.80
N VAL A 75 -4.30 -20.15 2.11
CA VAL A 75 -5.34 -19.66 3.01
C VAL A 75 -5.02 -18.26 3.52
N ASP A 76 -3.77 -18.04 3.95
CA ASP A 76 -3.33 -16.80 4.59
C ASP A 76 -1.83 -16.56 4.34
N VAL A 77 -1.41 -15.30 4.28
CA VAL A 77 -0.03 -14.85 4.04
C VAL A 77 0.27 -13.69 4.98
N ASP A 78 0.86 -14.00 6.13
CA ASP A 78 1.20 -13.03 7.18
C ASP A 78 2.66 -12.57 7.03
N MET A 79 2.84 -11.41 6.41
CA MET A 79 4.15 -10.79 6.21
C MET A 79 4.83 -10.34 7.51
N LYS A 80 4.06 -10.11 8.58
CA LYS A 80 4.56 -9.61 9.86
C LYS A 80 5.20 -10.73 10.66
N SER A 81 4.53 -11.89 10.75
CA SER A 81 5.10 -13.08 11.38
C SER A 81 6.00 -13.89 10.45
N GLN A 82 6.10 -13.50 9.17
CA GLN A 82 6.83 -14.23 8.12
C GLN A 82 6.33 -15.67 7.99
N THR A 83 5.01 -15.83 7.83
CA THR A 83 4.37 -17.15 7.69
C THR A 83 3.33 -17.21 6.57
N VAL A 84 3.16 -18.41 6.02
CA VAL A 84 2.09 -18.72 5.06
C VAL A 84 1.29 -19.91 5.58
N THR A 85 -0.03 -19.81 5.50
CA THR A 85 -0.95 -20.91 5.83
C THR A 85 -1.46 -21.55 4.55
N THR A 86 -1.20 -22.85 4.37
CA THR A 86 -1.63 -23.63 3.21
C THR A 86 -2.50 -24.81 3.61
N ALA A 87 -3.54 -25.07 2.83
CA ALA A 87 -4.40 -26.24 2.96
C ALA A 87 -4.18 -27.21 1.80
N GLY A 88 -4.29 -28.51 2.07
CA GLY A 88 -4.06 -29.56 1.08
C GLY A 88 -4.06 -30.95 1.71
N TRP A 89 -3.50 -31.92 0.99
CA TRP A 89 -3.19 -33.25 1.52
C TRP A 89 -1.93 -33.82 0.89
N LEU A 90 -1.23 -34.67 1.65
CA LEU A 90 -0.13 -35.47 1.09
C LEU A 90 -0.68 -36.77 0.52
N ASN A 91 -0.03 -37.33 -0.50
CA ASN A 91 -0.17 -38.74 -0.87
C ASN A 91 1.09 -39.44 -0.36
N VAL A 92 0.98 -40.31 0.64
CA VAL A 92 2.13 -41.01 1.26
C VAL A 92 2.03 -42.50 0.94
N VAL A 93 3.07 -43.05 0.32
CA VAL A 93 3.11 -44.45 -0.15
C VAL A 93 4.40 -45.14 0.28
N TRP A 94 4.28 -46.26 0.99
CA TRP A 94 5.40 -47.12 1.38
C TRP A 94 5.07 -48.60 1.16
N SER A 95 6.09 -49.44 1.16
CA SER A 95 5.95 -50.89 1.00
C SER A 95 6.34 -51.62 2.29
N VAL A 96 5.50 -52.57 2.68
CA VAL A 96 5.73 -53.52 3.77
C VAL A 96 5.58 -54.93 3.17
N PRO A 97 6.67 -55.59 2.76
CA PRO A 97 6.60 -56.90 2.11
C PRO A 97 5.99 -58.00 2.98
N LEU A 98 6.11 -57.89 4.31
CA LEU A 98 5.62 -58.89 5.26
C LEU A 98 4.08 -58.98 5.28
N THR A 99 3.39 -57.88 4.98
CA THR A 99 1.92 -57.76 4.92
C THR A 99 1.38 -57.99 3.51
N GLN A 100 2.01 -58.86 2.72
CA GLN A 100 1.50 -59.31 1.42
C GLN A 100 0.55 -60.50 1.60
N TRP A 101 -0.54 -60.57 0.83
CA TRP A 101 -1.45 -61.72 0.88
C TRP A 101 -1.98 -62.10 -0.50
N SER A 102 -2.43 -63.34 -0.63
CA SER A 102 -3.13 -63.76 -1.85
C SER A 102 -4.60 -63.39 -1.78
N VAL A 103 -5.07 -62.62 -2.76
CA VAL A 103 -6.50 -62.28 -2.92
C VAL A 103 -7.36 -63.55 -3.00
N SER A 104 -6.86 -64.62 -3.61
CA SER A 104 -7.59 -65.90 -3.70
C SER A 104 -7.80 -66.63 -2.38
N SER A 105 -7.01 -66.32 -1.34
CA SER A 105 -7.11 -66.97 -0.02
C SER A 105 -8.14 -66.31 0.89
N TYR A 106 -8.39 -65.01 0.69
CA TYR A 106 -9.19 -64.18 1.60
C TYR A 106 -10.33 -63.41 0.92
N ASP A 107 -10.41 -63.47 -0.42
CA ASP A 107 -11.40 -62.76 -1.24
C ASP A 107 -11.38 -61.23 -1.02
N MET A 108 -10.22 -60.68 -0.65
CA MET A 108 -9.99 -59.25 -0.37
C MET A 108 -8.73 -58.76 -1.10
N ASP A 109 -8.82 -57.61 -1.76
CA ASP A 109 -7.69 -56.92 -2.41
C ASP A 109 -7.10 -55.77 -1.56
N THR A 110 -7.91 -55.27 -0.61
CA THR A 110 -7.71 -54.04 0.15
C THR A 110 -8.14 -54.25 1.60
N VAL A 111 -7.37 -53.72 2.56
CA VAL A 111 -7.76 -53.60 3.97
C VAL A 111 -7.56 -52.15 4.42
N TYR A 112 -8.47 -51.64 5.25
CA TYR A 112 -8.36 -50.34 5.89
C TYR A 112 -8.02 -50.51 7.37
N LEU A 113 -7.00 -49.78 7.81
CA LEU A 113 -6.34 -49.94 9.10
C LEU A 113 -6.37 -48.63 9.86
N LYS A 114 -6.50 -48.67 11.18
CA LYS A 114 -6.45 -47.46 12.01
C LYS A 114 -5.00 -47.13 12.35
N ASP A 115 -4.79 -45.90 12.85
CA ASP A 115 -3.54 -45.61 13.55
C ASP A 115 -3.29 -46.64 14.67
N GLY A 116 -2.05 -47.07 14.79
CA GLY A 116 -1.63 -48.10 15.74
C GLY A 116 -1.77 -49.56 15.29
N ASP A 117 -2.49 -49.87 14.20
CA ASP A 117 -2.59 -51.26 13.70
C ASP A 117 -1.38 -51.67 12.83
N VAL A 118 -0.70 -50.71 12.22
CA VAL A 118 0.51 -50.89 11.41
C VAL A 118 1.51 -49.78 11.68
N TRP A 119 2.79 -50.04 11.38
CA TRP A 119 3.81 -49.00 11.36
C TRP A 119 3.54 -47.98 10.25
N GLN A 120 3.58 -46.70 10.62
CA GLN A 120 3.42 -45.54 9.74
C GLN A 120 4.60 -44.57 9.95
N PRO A 121 5.13 -43.93 8.88
CA PRO A 121 6.17 -42.93 9.04
C PRO A 121 5.67 -41.67 9.77
N SER A 122 6.39 -41.24 10.81
CA SER A 122 6.12 -39.98 11.50
C SER A 122 6.63 -38.81 10.65
N LEU A 123 5.73 -38.16 9.91
CA LEU A 123 6.04 -37.00 9.07
C LEU A 123 5.73 -35.68 9.79
N VAL A 124 6.57 -34.67 9.57
CA VAL A 124 6.40 -33.31 10.10
C VAL A 124 6.60 -32.24 9.02
N ALA A 125 5.93 -31.11 9.19
CA ALA A 125 6.29 -29.84 8.56
C ALA A 125 7.50 -29.24 9.31
N TRP A 126 8.71 -29.46 8.78
CA TRP A 126 9.96 -29.07 9.41
C TRP A 126 10.07 -27.56 9.66
N ASN A 127 9.57 -26.74 8.74
CA ASN A 127 9.48 -25.28 8.89
C ASN A 127 8.11 -24.81 9.40
N GLY A 128 7.35 -25.66 10.09
CA GLY A 128 6.06 -25.30 10.66
C GLY A 128 6.19 -24.25 11.78
N ALA A 129 5.30 -23.27 11.76
CA ALA A 129 5.24 -22.12 12.65
C ALA A 129 4.08 -22.23 13.67
N SER A 130 3.61 -23.45 13.94
CA SER A 130 2.50 -23.76 14.83
C SER A 130 2.97 -24.64 16.01
N THR A 131 2.11 -24.81 17.01
CA THR A 131 2.39 -25.68 18.17
C THR A 131 2.33 -27.17 17.83
N SER A 132 1.61 -27.55 16.77
CA SER A 132 1.68 -28.89 16.18
C SER A 132 2.13 -28.79 14.72
N ASN A 133 3.25 -29.44 14.44
CA ASN A 133 3.83 -29.56 13.10
C ASN A 133 3.79 -31.01 12.58
N PHE A 134 3.22 -31.94 13.34
CA PHE A 134 3.02 -33.32 12.89
C PHE A 134 1.94 -33.39 11.81
N ILE A 135 2.20 -34.19 10.79
CA ILE A 135 1.23 -34.52 9.75
C ILE A 135 0.42 -35.72 10.23
N GLY A 136 -0.90 -35.65 10.07
CA GLY A 136 -1.80 -36.76 10.40
C GLY A 136 -2.76 -36.48 11.55
N ASP A 137 -3.66 -37.43 11.74
CA ASP A 137 -4.65 -37.50 12.81
C ASP A 137 -5.01 -38.98 12.98
N ASP A 138 -5.07 -39.47 14.22
CA ASP A 138 -5.24 -40.89 14.57
C ASP A 138 -6.56 -41.50 14.04
N ARG A 139 -7.51 -40.66 13.62
CA ARG A 139 -8.79 -41.08 13.00
C ARG A 139 -8.66 -41.43 11.51
N LEU A 140 -7.54 -41.09 10.88
CA LEU A 140 -7.29 -41.42 9.47
C LEU A 140 -7.01 -42.91 9.31
N LEU A 141 -7.50 -43.49 8.21
CA LEU A 141 -7.24 -44.89 7.89
C LEU A 141 -6.07 -45.01 6.90
N VAL A 142 -5.22 -46.00 7.13
CA VAL A 142 -4.22 -46.45 6.16
C VAL A 142 -4.85 -47.52 5.27
N ARG A 143 -4.77 -47.35 3.96
CA ARG A 143 -5.24 -48.33 2.97
C ARG A 143 -4.09 -49.24 2.57
N ALA A 144 -4.09 -50.47 3.07
CA ALA A 144 -3.20 -51.53 2.62
C ALA A 144 -3.82 -52.27 1.42
N ILE A 145 -3.00 -52.68 0.45
CA ILE A 145 -3.42 -53.58 -0.63
C ILE A 145 -2.57 -54.85 -0.66
N ALA A 146 -3.10 -55.91 -1.30
CA ALA A 146 -2.53 -57.26 -1.30
C ALA A 146 -1.05 -57.36 -1.72
N SER A 147 -0.52 -56.39 -2.47
CA SER A 147 0.90 -56.29 -2.83
C SER A 147 1.81 -55.74 -1.71
N GLY A 148 1.27 -55.49 -0.51
CA GLY A 148 2.01 -54.93 0.63
C GLY A 148 2.27 -53.42 0.52
N LEU A 149 1.71 -52.75 -0.49
CA LEU A 149 1.73 -51.29 -0.57
C LEU A 149 0.69 -50.68 0.37
N HIS A 150 1.11 -49.64 1.07
CA HIS A 150 0.29 -48.86 2.00
C HIS A 150 0.13 -47.45 1.44
N PHE A 151 -1.10 -46.95 1.48
CA PHE A 151 -1.47 -45.60 1.05
C PHE A 151 -2.09 -44.86 2.23
N TRP A 152 -1.61 -43.64 2.46
CA TRP A 152 -2.11 -42.75 3.50
C TRP A 152 -2.21 -41.33 2.93
N GLU A 153 -3.37 -40.72 3.07
CA GLU A 153 -3.69 -39.44 2.43
C GLU A 153 -4.07 -38.37 3.49
N PRO A 154 -3.12 -37.92 4.32
CA PRO A 154 -3.43 -37.00 5.41
C PRO A 154 -3.75 -35.59 4.90
N PRO A 155 -4.95 -35.04 5.17
CA PRO A 155 -5.23 -33.64 4.97
C PRO A 155 -4.43 -32.80 5.97
N PHE A 156 -4.10 -31.56 5.57
CA PHE A 156 -3.33 -30.65 6.40
C PHE A 156 -3.83 -29.21 6.29
N LEU A 157 -3.63 -28.47 7.38
CA LEU A 157 -3.67 -27.00 7.44
C LEU A 157 -2.36 -26.55 8.08
N LEU A 158 -1.35 -26.28 7.26
CA LEU A 158 0.00 -25.99 7.71
C LEU A 158 0.27 -24.50 7.68
N LYS A 159 0.60 -23.92 8.84
CA LYS A 159 1.24 -22.61 8.94
C LYS A 159 2.75 -22.83 8.94
N THR A 160 3.47 -22.32 7.94
CA THR A 160 4.91 -22.50 7.75
C THR A 160 5.65 -21.18 7.72
N HIS A 161 6.90 -21.16 8.19
CA HIS A 161 7.78 -20.00 8.08
C HIS A 161 8.24 -19.80 6.63
N CYS A 162 8.12 -18.56 6.16
CA CYS A 162 8.57 -18.11 4.84
C CYS A 162 9.19 -16.72 4.96
N GLN A 163 10.47 -16.60 4.59
CA GLN A 163 11.14 -15.31 4.52
C GLN A 163 10.59 -14.52 3.33
N MET A 164 9.93 -13.39 3.62
CA MET A 164 9.25 -12.54 2.65
C MET A 164 9.91 -11.15 2.55
N ASP A 165 9.82 -10.53 1.37
CA ASP A 165 10.38 -9.21 1.05
C ASP A 165 9.26 -8.28 0.58
N ALA A 166 9.00 -7.19 1.31
CA ALA A 166 7.95 -6.23 1.01
C ALA A 166 8.45 -4.99 0.24
N THR A 167 9.72 -4.94 -0.16
CA THR A 167 10.38 -3.75 -0.74
C THR A 167 9.60 -3.17 -1.92
N TYR A 168 9.14 -4.04 -2.83
CA TYR A 168 8.41 -3.66 -4.05
C TYR A 168 6.87 -3.74 -3.93
N PHE A 169 6.32 -3.84 -2.72
CA PHE A 169 4.88 -3.82 -2.50
C PHE A 169 4.23 -2.61 -3.20
N PRO A 170 3.08 -2.78 -3.89
CA PRO A 170 2.24 -3.98 -3.98
C PRO A 170 2.57 -4.93 -5.15
N PHE A 171 3.67 -4.70 -5.88
CA PHE A 171 4.09 -5.48 -7.06
C PHE A 171 5.07 -6.60 -6.68
N ASP A 172 4.94 -7.12 -5.46
CA ASP A 172 5.85 -8.10 -4.87
C ASP A 172 5.49 -9.55 -5.24
N SER A 173 6.51 -10.40 -5.26
CA SER A 173 6.37 -11.85 -5.37
C SER A 173 7.14 -12.54 -4.24
N GLN A 174 6.50 -13.52 -3.60
CA GLN A 174 7.01 -14.23 -2.44
C GLN A 174 7.29 -15.69 -2.80
N LYS A 175 8.49 -16.18 -2.47
CA LYS A 175 8.90 -17.57 -2.69
C LYS A 175 8.92 -18.32 -1.37
N CYS A 176 7.96 -19.20 -1.17
CA CYS A 176 7.78 -19.97 0.06
C CYS A 176 7.97 -21.47 -0.20
N SER A 177 8.30 -22.22 0.86
CA SER A 177 8.47 -23.66 0.80
C SER A 177 7.68 -24.33 1.91
N ILE A 178 6.93 -25.38 1.61
CA ILE A 178 6.46 -26.35 2.60
C ILE A 178 7.53 -27.44 2.68
N VAL A 179 8.15 -27.63 3.86
CA VAL A 179 9.24 -28.60 4.02
C VAL A 179 8.76 -29.80 4.83
N ILE A 180 8.62 -30.96 4.19
CA ILE A 180 8.22 -32.21 4.84
C ILE A 180 9.47 -33.05 5.17
N SER A 181 9.53 -33.60 6.38
CA SER A 181 10.63 -34.45 6.84
C SER A 181 10.10 -35.55 7.78
N SER A 182 10.90 -36.60 8.01
CA SER A 182 10.60 -37.63 9.02
C SER A 182 11.14 -37.21 10.39
N TRP A 183 10.34 -37.37 11.44
CA TRP A 183 10.76 -37.00 12.80
C TRP A 183 11.48 -38.16 13.49
N GLY A 184 12.60 -37.87 14.17
CA GLY A 184 13.41 -38.85 14.89
C GLY A 184 14.21 -39.83 14.02
N MET A 185 13.82 -40.05 12.77
CA MET A 185 14.42 -41.02 11.84
C MET A 185 15.49 -40.38 10.94
N THR A 186 16.39 -41.21 10.40
CA THR A 186 17.47 -40.78 9.49
C THR A 186 17.23 -41.22 8.03
N GLU A 187 17.96 -40.64 7.08
CA GLU A 187 17.92 -40.99 5.65
C GLU A 187 18.20 -42.49 5.40
N THR A 188 19.04 -43.10 6.22
CA THR A 188 19.37 -44.53 6.15
C THR A 188 18.25 -45.46 6.66
N GLU A 189 17.28 -44.91 7.38
CA GLU A 189 16.19 -45.69 8.01
C GLU A 189 14.84 -45.46 7.32
N VAL A 190 14.55 -44.20 6.99
CA VAL A 190 13.33 -43.78 6.29
C VAL A 190 13.71 -42.71 5.26
N PRO A 191 14.29 -43.12 4.11
CA PRO A 191 14.54 -42.21 3.01
C PRO A 191 13.21 -41.73 2.42
N LEU A 192 13.01 -40.42 2.38
CA LEU A 192 11.84 -39.82 1.73
C LEU A 192 12.15 -39.58 0.25
N ASN A 193 11.22 -39.90 -0.64
CA ASN A 193 11.33 -39.66 -2.07
C ASN A 193 10.11 -38.90 -2.58
N LEU A 194 10.28 -38.17 -3.68
CA LEU A 194 9.18 -37.52 -4.38
C LEU A 194 8.46 -38.54 -5.25
N LEU A 195 7.15 -38.72 -5.04
CA LEU A 195 6.30 -39.56 -5.88
C LEU A 195 6.07 -38.91 -7.27
N GLU A 196 6.19 -37.58 -7.35
CA GLU A 196 5.90 -36.77 -8.54
C GLU A 196 6.92 -35.64 -8.72
N SER A 197 7.12 -35.21 -9.97
CA SER A 197 8.08 -34.15 -10.31
C SER A 197 7.56 -32.72 -10.10
N ASN A 198 6.32 -32.55 -9.63
CA ASN A 198 5.66 -31.26 -9.42
C ASN A 198 4.65 -31.34 -8.26
N ILE A 199 4.20 -30.18 -7.78
CA ILE A 199 3.06 -30.07 -6.87
C ILE A 199 1.77 -30.33 -7.66
N LYS A 200 0.85 -31.14 -7.12
CA LYS A 200 -0.49 -31.33 -7.72
C LYS A 200 -1.37 -30.11 -7.44
N LEU A 201 -1.82 -29.46 -8.51
CA LEU A 201 -2.66 -28.25 -8.50
C LEU A 201 -4.05 -28.49 -9.13
N THR A 202 -4.44 -29.74 -9.36
CA THR A 202 -5.70 -30.14 -10.03
C THR A 202 -6.94 -29.60 -9.32
N TYR A 203 -6.88 -29.49 -7.99
CA TYR A 203 -7.97 -29.02 -7.13
C TYR A 203 -7.68 -27.64 -6.53
N TYR A 204 -6.69 -26.90 -7.05
CA TYR A 204 -6.28 -25.63 -6.46
C TYR A 204 -7.32 -24.52 -6.68
N GLU A 205 -7.84 -23.96 -5.59
CA GLU A 205 -8.70 -22.77 -5.59
C GLU A 205 -7.85 -21.48 -5.57
N GLU A 206 -8.20 -20.50 -6.40
CA GLU A 206 -7.46 -19.24 -6.46
C GLU A 206 -7.75 -18.33 -5.26
N ASN A 207 -6.71 -17.87 -4.60
CA ASN A 207 -6.81 -16.85 -3.56
C ASN A 207 -7.13 -15.46 -4.16
N ALA A 208 -7.93 -14.68 -3.43
CA ALA A 208 -8.44 -13.38 -3.87
C ALA A 208 -7.37 -12.27 -3.89
N GLU A 209 -6.35 -12.36 -3.05
CA GLU A 209 -5.24 -11.40 -2.98
C GLU A 209 -3.97 -11.92 -3.68
N TRP A 210 -3.75 -13.24 -3.66
CA TRP A 210 -2.53 -13.87 -4.17
C TRP A 210 -2.79 -14.81 -5.34
N SER A 211 -2.14 -14.57 -6.48
CA SER A 211 -2.06 -15.53 -7.58
C SER A 211 -0.85 -16.45 -7.41
N LEU A 212 -1.06 -17.76 -7.57
CA LEU A 212 0.01 -18.76 -7.56
C LEU A 212 0.65 -18.85 -8.95
N ASP A 213 1.94 -18.55 -9.07
CA ASP A 213 2.71 -18.76 -10.29
C ASP A 213 3.02 -20.25 -10.46
N LYS A 214 2.08 -20.96 -11.09
CA LYS A 214 2.14 -22.40 -11.34
C LYS A 214 3.40 -22.81 -12.14
N SER A 215 4.00 -21.89 -12.91
CA SER A 215 5.18 -22.17 -13.74
C SER A 215 6.50 -22.16 -12.95
N LYS A 216 6.53 -21.46 -11.82
CA LYS A 216 7.71 -21.37 -10.93
C LYS A 216 7.61 -22.26 -9.69
N CYS A 217 6.48 -22.93 -9.49
CA CYS A 217 6.33 -23.96 -8.48
C CYS A 217 7.29 -25.13 -8.78
N SER A 218 7.91 -25.71 -7.76
CA SER A 218 8.91 -26.78 -7.93
C SER A 218 8.97 -27.69 -6.71
N VAL A 219 9.47 -28.91 -6.90
CA VAL A 219 9.71 -29.87 -5.81
C VAL A 219 11.16 -30.31 -5.81
N GLU A 220 11.73 -30.51 -4.63
CA GLU A 220 13.14 -30.88 -4.46
C GLU A 220 13.34 -31.79 -3.23
N LYS A 221 14.08 -32.88 -3.38
CA LYS A 221 14.61 -33.66 -2.25
C LYS A 221 16.00 -33.12 -1.88
N ARG A 222 16.24 -32.85 -0.59
CA ARG A 222 17.58 -32.62 -0.05
C ARG A 222 17.83 -33.57 1.13
N VAL A 223 19.05 -34.10 1.21
CA VAL A 223 19.54 -34.78 2.41
C VAL A 223 20.35 -33.77 3.20
N VAL A 224 19.88 -33.44 4.41
CA VAL A 224 20.52 -32.45 5.29
C VAL A 224 21.32 -33.20 6.35
N SER A 225 22.60 -32.86 6.49
CA SER A 225 23.44 -33.37 7.59
C SER A 225 23.32 -32.45 8.80
N GLU A 226 22.95 -33.02 9.94
CA GLU A 226 22.82 -32.34 11.23
C GLU A 226 23.76 -33.01 12.24
N THR A 227 24.71 -32.23 12.78
CA THR A 227 25.55 -32.69 13.89
C THR A 227 24.90 -32.26 15.20
N ASN A 228 24.48 -33.21 16.04
CA ASN A 228 23.95 -32.92 17.38
C ASN A 228 24.62 -33.83 18.41
N TYR A 229 25.07 -33.25 19.53
CA TYR A 229 25.88 -33.92 20.55
C TYR A 229 27.10 -34.71 20.00
N GLY A 230 27.69 -34.25 18.89
CA GLY A 230 28.80 -34.92 18.20
C GLY A 230 28.39 -36.08 17.28
N ILE A 231 27.11 -36.44 17.21
CA ILE A 231 26.58 -37.45 16.30
C ILE A 231 26.12 -36.78 15.01
N ASN A 232 26.65 -37.23 13.88
CA ASN A 232 26.19 -36.81 12.55
C ASN A 232 24.97 -37.63 12.13
N MET A 233 23.82 -36.98 11.96
CA MET A 233 22.59 -37.59 11.45
C MET A 233 22.25 -36.97 10.10
N GLN A 234 21.96 -37.79 9.10
CA GLN A 234 21.44 -37.33 7.82
C GLN A 234 19.91 -37.46 7.84
N ARG A 235 19.19 -36.42 7.40
CA ARG A 235 17.71 -36.41 7.32
C ARG A 235 17.23 -36.05 5.93
N SER A 236 16.25 -36.80 5.44
CA SER A 236 15.51 -36.46 4.23
C SER A 236 14.61 -35.25 4.48
N ARG A 237 14.64 -34.27 3.57
CA ARG A 237 13.68 -33.17 3.52
C ARG A 237 13.17 -32.99 2.10
N LEU A 238 11.85 -32.95 1.95
CA LEU A 238 11.15 -32.68 0.70
C LEU A 238 10.64 -31.24 0.74
N TYR A 239 11.11 -30.43 -0.21
CA TYR A 239 10.75 -29.02 -0.36
C TYR A 239 9.70 -28.90 -1.45
N PHE A 240 8.49 -28.45 -1.09
CA PHE A 240 7.43 -28.08 -2.03
C PHE A 240 7.43 -26.55 -2.14
N ASN A 241 8.09 -26.03 -3.16
CA ASN A 241 8.28 -24.60 -3.37
C ASN A 241 7.09 -24.02 -4.14
N ILE A 242 6.46 -22.99 -3.58
CA ILE A 242 5.40 -22.20 -4.19
C ILE A 242 5.88 -20.77 -4.41
N VAL A 243 5.42 -20.15 -5.50
CA VAL A 243 5.69 -18.74 -5.80
C VAL A 243 4.36 -18.00 -5.89
N LEU A 244 4.19 -17.02 -5.02
CA LEU A 244 2.99 -16.20 -4.90
C LEU A 244 3.28 -14.83 -5.50
N GLN A 245 2.32 -14.26 -6.22
CA GLN A 245 2.37 -12.89 -6.73
C GLN A 245 1.12 -12.16 -6.25
N ARG A 246 1.28 -10.94 -5.73
CA ARG A 246 0.14 -10.16 -5.22
C ARG A 246 -0.67 -9.58 -6.38
N ARG A 247 -2.00 -9.57 -6.26
CA ARG A 247 -2.91 -8.87 -7.18
C ARG A 247 -2.86 -7.36 -6.90
N SER A 248 -1.86 -6.70 -7.48
CA SER A 248 -1.45 -5.32 -7.16
C SER A 248 -2.44 -4.20 -7.57
N SER A 249 -3.42 -4.48 -8.44
CA SER A 249 -4.21 -3.48 -9.15
C SER A 249 -5.00 -2.53 -8.25
N PHE A 250 -5.56 -3.02 -7.14
CA PHE A 250 -6.37 -2.21 -6.23
C PHE A 250 -5.53 -1.26 -5.37
N TYR A 251 -4.41 -1.73 -4.81
CA TYR A 251 -3.42 -0.86 -4.14
C TYR A 251 -2.92 0.25 -5.06
N GLY A 252 -2.74 -0.08 -6.36
CA GLY A 252 -2.51 0.86 -7.45
C GLY A 252 -3.46 2.06 -7.41
N LEU A 253 -4.77 1.80 -7.45
CA LEU A 253 -5.80 2.83 -7.51
C LEU A 253 -6.05 3.53 -6.17
N TYR A 254 -5.96 2.83 -5.04
CA TYR A 254 -6.34 3.39 -3.74
C TYR A 254 -5.21 4.14 -3.01
N ILE A 255 -3.94 3.87 -3.31
CA ILE A 255 -2.81 4.57 -2.65
C ILE A 255 -2.14 5.58 -3.59
N PHE A 256 -1.80 5.22 -4.83
CA PHE A 256 -1.07 6.12 -5.72
C PHE A 256 -1.92 7.27 -6.24
N LEU A 257 -3.12 6.99 -6.76
CA LEU A 257 -3.94 8.02 -7.41
C LEU A 257 -4.31 9.17 -6.44
N PRO A 258 -4.78 8.93 -5.20
CA PRO A 258 -5.03 10.01 -4.25
C PRO A 258 -3.77 10.77 -3.86
N THR A 259 -2.64 10.07 -3.67
CA THR A 259 -1.36 10.70 -3.29
C THR A 259 -0.83 11.62 -4.40
N ILE A 260 -0.91 11.19 -5.66
CA ILE A 260 -0.53 12.01 -6.83
C ILE A 260 -1.43 13.25 -6.93
N ILE A 261 -2.75 13.09 -6.79
CA ILE A 261 -3.71 14.20 -6.83
C ILE A 261 -3.42 15.20 -5.70
N LEU A 262 -3.28 14.74 -4.47
CA LEU A 262 -2.98 15.58 -3.30
C LEU A 262 -1.64 16.31 -3.46
N SER A 263 -0.62 15.65 -4.01
CA SER A 263 0.68 16.23 -4.29
C SER A 263 0.58 17.41 -5.28
N PHE A 264 -0.16 17.27 -6.38
CA PHE A 264 -0.42 18.38 -7.31
C PHE A 264 -1.31 19.49 -6.72
N LEU A 265 -2.33 19.13 -5.94
CA LEU A 265 -3.14 20.10 -5.19
C LEU A 265 -2.27 20.92 -4.21
N SER A 266 -1.25 20.32 -3.59
CA SER A 266 -0.33 21.07 -2.72
C SER A 266 0.36 22.20 -3.48
N VAL A 267 0.84 21.95 -4.70
CA VAL A 267 1.52 22.95 -5.55
C VAL A 267 0.57 24.09 -5.98
N ILE A 268 -0.72 23.81 -6.16
CA ILE A 268 -1.75 24.83 -6.47
C ILE A 268 -1.86 25.88 -5.35
N SER A 269 -1.41 25.60 -4.12
CA SER A 269 -1.34 26.61 -3.04
C SER A 269 -0.56 27.87 -3.43
N PHE A 270 0.47 27.77 -4.28
CA PHE A 270 1.23 28.93 -4.78
C PHE A 270 0.46 29.77 -5.82
N ALA A 271 -0.52 29.18 -6.52
CA ALA A 271 -1.34 29.89 -7.49
C ALA A 271 -2.47 30.71 -6.84
N ILE A 272 -2.82 30.42 -5.59
CA ILE A 272 -3.81 31.19 -4.82
C ILE A 272 -3.17 32.53 -4.41
N PRO A 273 -3.79 33.68 -4.75
CA PRO A 273 -3.23 34.98 -4.44
C PRO A 273 -3.21 35.21 -2.92
N SER A 274 -2.05 35.64 -2.40
CA SER A 274 -1.86 35.89 -0.96
C SER A 274 -2.78 36.98 -0.39
N SER A 275 -3.49 37.73 -1.24
CA SER A 275 -4.47 38.75 -0.85
C SER A 275 -5.85 38.22 -0.44
N SER A 276 -6.21 36.96 -0.73
CA SER A 276 -7.55 36.43 -0.40
C SER A 276 -7.68 35.90 1.03
N GLY A 277 -6.56 35.69 1.74
CA GLY A 277 -6.52 35.02 3.04
C GLY A 277 -6.69 33.49 2.96
N ASP A 278 -7.48 32.99 2.01
CA ASP A 278 -7.80 31.56 1.84
C ASP A 278 -6.57 30.67 1.60
N LYS A 279 -5.49 31.23 1.06
CA LYS A 279 -4.23 30.51 0.75
C LYS A 279 -3.73 29.66 1.91
N MET A 280 -3.78 30.17 3.14
CA MET A 280 -3.34 29.44 4.33
C MET A 280 -4.35 28.37 4.78
N SER A 281 -5.64 28.63 4.61
CA SER A 281 -6.71 27.66 4.90
C SER A 281 -6.66 26.46 3.94
N TYR A 282 -6.49 26.74 2.64
CA TYR A 282 -6.29 25.72 1.60
C TYR A 282 -5.05 24.87 1.89
N ALA A 283 -3.90 25.52 2.11
CA ALA A 283 -2.65 24.86 2.47
C ALA A 283 -2.82 23.92 3.68
N ALA A 284 -3.38 24.41 4.78
CA ALA A 284 -3.65 23.61 5.98
C ALA A 284 -4.58 22.40 5.72
N THR A 285 -5.59 22.59 4.87
CA THR A 285 -6.50 21.50 4.46
C THR A 285 -5.78 20.42 3.66
N ILE A 286 -4.87 20.80 2.75
CA ILE A 286 -4.12 19.84 1.93
C ILE A 286 -3.13 19.01 2.75
N ILE A 287 -2.40 19.57 3.72
CA ILE A 287 -1.53 18.75 4.59
C ILE A 287 -2.33 17.82 5.51
N LEU A 288 -3.49 18.25 6.02
CA LEU A 288 -4.38 17.36 6.77
C LEU A 288 -4.83 16.19 5.89
N ALA A 289 -5.19 16.44 4.63
CA ALA A 289 -5.52 15.38 3.68
C ALA A 289 -4.33 14.44 3.38
N HIS A 290 -3.09 14.93 3.32
CA HIS A 290 -1.90 14.07 3.21
C HIS A 290 -1.68 13.21 4.47
N PHE A 291 -1.86 13.76 5.68
CA PHE A 291 -1.77 12.99 6.92
C PHE A 291 -2.85 11.89 7.00
N LEU A 292 -4.08 12.20 6.60
CA LEU A 292 -5.17 11.22 6.51
C LEU A 292 -4.86 10.14 5.45
N GLY A 293 -4.33 10.53 4.30
CA GLY A 293 -3.88 9.60 3.25
C GLY A 293 -2.75 8.67 3.71
N LEU A 294 -1.76 9.19 4.45
CA LEU A 294 -0.71 8.38 5.08
C LEU A 294 -1.28 7.41 6.11
N ALA A 295 -2.17 7.88 6.99
CA ALA A 295 -2.81 7.02 7.98
C ALA A 295 -3.60 5.88 7.32
N ALA A 296 -4.36 6.17 6.25
CA ALA A 296 -5.06 5.15 5.48
C ALA A 296 -4.08 4.17 4.80
N ALA A 297 -3.01 4.66 4.17
CA ALA A 297 -1.99 3.82 3.55
C ALA A 297 -1.34 2.87 4.57
N LEU A 298 -1.05 3.33 5.79
CA LEU A 298 -0.48 2.51 6.87
C LEU A 298 -1.42 1.40 7.38
N THR A 299 -2.73 1.46 7.13
CA THR A 299 -3.65 0.35 7.44
C THR A 299 -3.64 -0.77 6.39
N VAL A 300 -3.03 -0.53 5.23
CA VAL A 300 -3.07 -1.40 4.05
C VAL A 300 -1.67 -1.90 3.65
N ILE A 301 -0.64 -1.10 3.92
CA ILE A 301 0.76 -1.51 3.76
C ILE A 301 1.08 -2.57 4.83
N PRO A 302 1.63 -3.74 4.45
CA PRO A 302 1.92 -4.81 5.40
C PRO A 302 3.03 -4.42 6.37
N ASP A 303 2.80 -4.65 7.66
CA ASP A 303 3.87 -4.76 8.64
C ASP A 303 4.86 -5.84 8.19
N SER A 304 6.14 -5.48 8.04
CA SER A 304 7.18 -6.44 7.65
C SER A 304 8.56 -5.99 8.16
N SER A 305 9.57 -6.84 8.02
CA SER A 305 10.95 -6.59 8.48
C SER A 305 11.71 -5.53 7.68
N GLN A 306 11.19 -5.08 6.54
CA GLN A 306 11.81 -4.09 5.66
C GLN A 306 10.79 -2.99 5.33
N ILE A 307 11.25 -1.76 5.13
CA ILE A 307 10.36 -0.63 4.83
C ILE A 307 9.98 -0.67 3.34
N PRO A 308 8.70 -0.82 2.97
CA PRO A 308 8.29 -0.81 1.57
C PRO A 308 8.55 0.54 0.88
N LEU A 309 8.95 0.52 -0.39
CA LEU A 309 9.21 1.74 -1.17
C LEU A 309 7.99 2.68 -1.21
N ILE A 310 6.77 2.14 -1.20
CA ILE A 310 5.54 2.94 -1.13
C ILE A 310 5.44 3.77 0.16
N ALA A 311 5.87 3.24 1.31
CA ALA A 311 5.81 3.95 2.58
C ALA A 311 6.73 5.17 2.56
N ILE A 312 7.94 4.99 2.02
CA ILE A 312 8.92 6.06 1.80
C ILE A 312 8.32 7.12 0.85
N TYR A 313 7.66 6.71 -0.24
CA TYR A 313 7.01 7.62 -1.18
C TYR A 313 5.88 8.46 -0.57
N VAL A 314 4.99 7.87 0.23
CA VAL A 314 3.90 8.63 0.88
C VAL A 314 4.47 9.60 1.92
N ILE A 315 5.50 9.20 2.68
CA ILE A 315 6.21 10.09 3.62
C ILE A 315 6.90 11.25 2.87
N LEU A 316 7.57 10.99 1.74
CA LEU A 316 8.21 12.04 0.94
C LEU A 316 7.19 13.01 0.32
N ASN A 317 5.99 12.55 -0.08
CA ASN A 317 4.90 13.45 -0.48
C ASN A 317 4.43 14.34 0.67
N LEU A 318 4.32 13.79 1.89
CA LEU A 318 3.96 14.57 3.08
C LEU A 318 5.03 15.64 3.39
N VAL A 319 6.32 15.31 3.27
CA VAL A 319 7.43 16.27 3.41
C VAL A 319 7.39 17.35 2.31
N LEU A 320 7.12 16.97 1.05
CA LEU A 320 6.94 17.92 -0.05
C LEU A 320 5.77 18.87 0.23
N SER A 321 4.62 18.34 0.67
CA SER A 321 3.47 19.13 1.08
C SER A 321 3.79 20.09 2.24
N ALA A 322 4.48 19.63 3.29
CA ALA A 322 4.90 20.47 4.40
C ALA A 322 5.86 21.62 3.97
N THR A 323 6.81 21.34 3.08
CA THR A 323 7.71 22.37 2.53
C THR A 323 6.97 23.38 1.64
N THR A 324 6.00 22.93 0.83
CA THR A 324 5.11 23.82 0.07
C THR A 324 4.38 24.81 0.98
N ILE A 325 3.83 24.34 2.10
CA ILE A 325 3.08 25.17 3.05
C ILE A 325 4.00 26.15 3.78
N PHE A 326 5.17 25.69 4.23
CA PHE A 326 6.17 26.55 4.83
C PHE A 326 6.55 27.71 3.89
N MET A 327 6.78 27.42 2.60
CA MET A 327 7.08 28.45 1.61
C MET A 327 5.87 29.35 1.33
N CYS A 328 4.64 28.82 1.28
CA CYS A 328 3.43 29.64 1.17
C CYS A 328 3.25 30.59 2.36
N ALA A 329 3.60 30.16 3.58
CA ALA A 329 3.56 30.98 4.79
C ALA A 329 4.63 32.09 4.75
N VAL A 330 5.86 31.77 4.31
CA VAL A 330 6.91 32.76 4.07
C VAL A 330 6.46 33.82 3.05
N ILE A 331 5.87 33.40 1.92
CA ILE A 331 5.38 34.32 0.89
C ILE A 331 4.21 35.18 1.40
N SER A 332 3.30 34.59 2.20
CA SER A 332 2.22 35.35 2.84
C SER A 332 2.75 36.39 3.85
N ALA A 333 3.80 36.06 4.61
CA ALA A 333 4.47 36.98 5.52
C ALA A 333 5.23 38.11 4.78
N ILE A 334 5.76 37.82 3.59
CA ILE A 334 6.36 38.82 2.69
C ILE A 334 5.26 39.76 2.12
N HIS A 335 4.12 39.20 1.70
CA HIS A 335 2.98 39.97 1.16
C HIS A 335 2.38 40.96 2.15
N HIS A 336 2.29 40.58 3.43
CA HIS A 336 1.69 41.39 4.51
C HIS A 336 2.73 42.18 5.33
N ARG A 337 3.91 42.44 4.77
CA ARG A 337 5.01 43.09 5.50
C ARG A 337 4.75 44.59 5.72
N ASP A 338 5.18 45.09 6.89
CA ASP A 338 5.01 46.48 7.30
C ASP A 338 5.64 47.46 6.29
N PRO A 339 4.90 48.48 5.79
CA PRO A 339 5.39 49.46 4.81
C PRO A 339 6.55 50.33 5.29
N ASN A 340 6.77 50.45 6.60
CA ASN A 340 7.92 51.17 7.16
C ASN A 340 9.24 50.39 6.97
N ILE A 341 9.19 49.10 6.59
CA ILE A 341 10.37 48.26 6.35
C ILE A 341 10.67 48.21 4.85
N MET A 342 11.80 48.79 4.44
CA MET A 342 12.27 48.72 3.04
C MET A 342 12.72 47.31 2.64
N VAL A 343 12.58 46.96 1.36
CA VAL A 343 13.06 45.70 0.78
C VAL A 343 14.58 45.62 0.88
N SER A 344 15.09 44.65 1.63
CA SER A 344 16.53 44.48 1.84
C SER A 344 17.28 44.18 0.53
N PRO A 345 18.57 44.56 0.41
CA PRO A 345 19.37 44.26 -0.79
C PRO A 345 19.42 42.75 -1.11
N VAL A 346 19.48 41.89 -0.11
CA VAL A 346 19.46 40.42 -0.27
C VAL A 346 18.15 39.95 -0.90
N CYS A 347 17.02 40.43 -0.40
CA CYS A 347 15.70 40.10 -0.95
C CYS A 347 15.54 40.63 -2.39
N ARG A 348 16.03 41.85 -2.66
CA ARG A 348 16.05 42.49 -3.98
C ARG A 348 16.93 41.74 -5.01
N SER A 349 18.05 41.15 -4.58
CA SER A 349 18.87 40.28 -5.43
C SER A 349 18.20 38.94 -5.70
N ALA A 350 17.62 38.31 -4.68
CA ALA A 350 16.89 37.04 -4.83
C ALA A 350 15.68 37.17 -5.78
N THR A 351 14.90 38.26 -5.67
CA THR A 351 13.78 38.52 -6.59
C THR A 351 14.24 38.76 -8.03
N GLY A 352 15.40 39.41 -8.22
CA GLY A 352 16.01 39.57 -9.55
C GLY A 352 16.35 38.23 -10.21
N ILE A 353 16.92 37.28 -9.44
CA ILE A 353 17.21 35.93 -9.91
C ILE A 353 15.91 35.19 -10.24
N PHE A 354 14.93 35.20 -9.33
CA PHE A 354 13.66 34.48 -9.53
C PHE A 354 12.87 35.02 -10.72
N ALA A 355 12.76 36.34 -10.89
CA ALA A 355 12.11 36.96 -12.05
C ALA A 355 12.79 36.61 -13.38
N SER A 356 14.13 36.51 -13.38
CA SER A 356 14.91 36.07 -14.55
C SER A 356 14.66 34.61 -14.91
N VAL A 357 14.43 33.74 -13.93
CA VAL A 357 14.10 32.31 -14.15
C VAL A 357 12.64 32.12 -14.58
N THR A 358 11.72 32.97 -14.11
CA THR A 358 10.29 32.88 -14.47
C THR A 358 9.91 33.64 -15.74
N CYS A 359 10.85 34.40 -16.33
CA CYS A 359 10.58 35.38 -17.40
C CYS A 359 9.44 36.34 -17.04
N THR A 360 9.40 36.78 -15.78
CA THR A 360 8.39 37.73 -15.31
C THR A 360 8.90 39.15 -15.54
N ASP A 361 8.13 39.94 -16.29
CA ASP A 361 8.60 41.22 -16.81
C ASP A 361 8.95 42.21 -15.68
N ARG A 362 10.08 42.91 -15.85
CA ARG A 362 10.78 43.64 -14.78
C ARG A 362 10.33 45.10 -14.65
N SER A 363 9.08 45.39 -14.99
CA SER A 363 8.56 46.76 -15.22
C SER A 363 8.51 47.67 -13.98
N ALA A 364 8.77 47.13 -12.78
CA ALA A 364 8.72 47.89 -11.52
C ALA A 364 10.06 48.47 -11.04
N HIS A 365 11.21 48.17 -11.69
CA HIS A 365 12.53 48.42 -11.06
C HIS A 365 13.58 49.17 -11.92
N SER A 366 13.19 49.82 -13.00
CA SER A 366 14.07 50.67 -13.83
C SER A 366 14.16 52.14 -13.40
N ASN A 367 13.18 52.64 -12.62
CA ASN A 367 12.97 54.09 -12.49
C ASN A 367 13.66 54.74 -11.27
N GLU A 368 14.42 53.98 -10.48
CA GLU A 368 15.09 54.49 -9.26
C GLU A 368 16.27 55.43 -9.59
N THR A 369 16.90 55.29 -10.77
CA THR A 369 17.96 56.20 -11.25
C THR A 369 17.42 57.55 -11.72
N ASP A 370 16.31 57.58 -12.46
CA ASP A 370 15.79 58.82 -13.06
C ASP A 370 15.09 59.70 -12.03
N LEU A 371 14.33 59.11 -11.09
CA LEU A 371 13.66 59.86 -10.03
C LEU A 371 14.63 60.46 -9.01
N GLN A 372 15.74 59.79 -8.68
CA GLN A 372 16.76 60.38 -7.81
C GLN A 372 17.52 61.53 -8.49
N GLN A 373 17.71 61.48 -9.81
CA GLN A 373 18.25 62.63 -10.56
C GLN A 373 17.25 63.80 -10.61
N LEU A 374 15.97 63.54 -10.93
CA LEU A 374 14.93 64.58 -10.97
C LEU A 374 14.71 65.28 -9.61
N VAL A 375 14.81 64.56 -8.50
CA VAL A 375 14.73 65.16 -7.16
C VAL A 375 16.00 65.97 -6.82
N LYS A 376 17.20 65.47 -7.17
CA LYS A 376 18.45 66.25 -6.98
C LYS A 376 18.44 67.57 -7.76
N VAL A 377 18.06 67.55 -9.03
CA VAL A 377 17.98 68.76 -9.88
C VAL A 377 17.03 69.80 -9.28
N LYS A 378 15.92 69.37 -8.67
CA LYS A 378 14.90 70.28 -8.11
C LYS A 378 15.24 70.86 -6.74
N VAL A 379 16.19 70.25 -6.01
CA VAL A 379 16.69 70.76 -4.72
C VAL A 379 17.90 71.69 -4.90
N VAL A 380 18.78 71.41 -5.87
CA VAL A 380 19.96 72.25 -6.14
C VAL A 380 19.59 73.59 -6.78
N ALA A 381 18.53 73.66 -7.59
CA ALA A 381 18.15 74.88 -8.33
C ALA A 381 17.41 75.96 -7.49
N LYS A 382 17.55 75.98 -6.16
CA LYS A 382 16.80 76.92 -5.30
C LYS A 382 17.53 77.57 -4.13
N ASP A 383 18.81 77.27 -3.93
CA ASP A 383 19.70 78.03 -3.05
C ASP A 383 20.90 78.49 -3.89
N ASP A 384 20.81 79.70 -4.45
CA ASP A 384 21.97 80.57 -4.67
C ASP A 384 21.54 81.99 -5.07
N GLN A 385 22.15 82.97 -4.39
CA GLN A 385 22.13 84.43 -4.57
C GLN A 385 21.10 85.28 -3.81
N GLU A 386 21.54 85.76 -2.65
CA GLU A 386 21.13 87.05 -2.07
C GLU A 386 22.39 87.91 -1.80
N THR A 387 22.26 89.24 -1.88
CA THR A 387 23.29 90.29 -1.67
C THR A 387 24.34 90.47 -2.81
N ARG A 388 24.74 91.68 -3.22
CA ARG A 388 24.43 93.04 -2.70
C ARG A 388 24.70 94.17 -3.73
N GLU A 389 23.97 95.27 -3.55
CA GLU A 389 24.32 96.69 -3.85
C GLU A 389 24.42 97.26 -5.28
N ASN A 390 23.55 98.28 -5.50
CA ASN A 390 23.78 99.59 -6.13
C ASN A 390 24.20 99.70 -7.61
N GLY A 391 23.25 100.15 -8.45
CA GLY A 391 23.51 100.66 -9.79
C GLY A 391 22.25 101.20 -10.47
N VAL A 392 22.16 102.52 -10.62
CA VAL A 392 21.09 103.23 -11.35
C VAL A 392 21.25 103.02 -12.86
N ASP A 393 20.19 102.65 -13.59
CA ASP A 393 19.65 103.50 -14.67
C ASP A 393 18.22 103.13 -15.11
N PHE A 394 17.63 104.02 -15.89
CA PHE A 394 16.23 104.21 -16.23
C PHE A 394 15.81 103.53 -17.55
N LYS A 395 14.48 103.42 -17.72
CA LYS A 395 13.67 103.21 -18.94
C LYS A 395 13.22 101.78 -19.27
N GLU A 396 12.06 101.55 -19.89
CA GLU A 396 10.75 102.24 -20.05
C GLU A 396 9.93 101.36 -21.02
N ALA A 397 8.63 101.62 -21.17
CA ALA A 397 7.72 101.04 -22.16
C ALA A 397 7.49 99.50 -22.08
N SER A 398 6.37 99.00 -21.55
CA SER A 398 4.96 99.18 -21.95
C SER A 398 4.56 98.48 -23.25
N LYS A 399 3.80 97.38 -23.12
CA LYS A 399 2.51 97.06 -23.77
C LYS A 399 2.11 95.63 -23.35
N SER A 400 1.06 95.31 -22.57
CA SER A 400 -0.36 95.73 -22.51
C SER A 400 -1.30 94.87 -23.37
N HIS A 401 -2.29 94.20 -22.74
CA HIS A 401 -3.58 93.71 -23.31
C HIS A 401 -3.44 92.62 -24.44
N GLU A 402 -4.39 91.74 -24.82
CA GLU A 402 -5.75 91.34 -24.36
C GLU A 402 -6.21 90.01 -25.06
N ASN A 403 -7.38 89.36 -24.88
CA ASN A 403 -8.56 89.47 -23.98
C ASN A 403 -9.26 88.08 -23.86
N GLY A 404 -10.11 87.89 -22.85
CA GLY A 404 -11.30 87.01 -22.90
C GLY A 404 -11.09 85.49 -22.65
N GLY A 405 -12.10 84.75 -22.18
CA GLY A 405 -13.44 85.17 -21.75
C GLY A 405 -14.27 84.03 -21.13
N ILE A 406 -14.86 84.32 -19.96
CA ILE A 406 -16.26 84.14 -19.54
C ILE A 406 -17.06 82.90 -20.01
N ILE A 407 -17.58 82.14 -19.04
CA ILE A 407 -18.97 81.61 -19.02
C ILE A 407 -19.58 81.95 -17.64
N ALA A 408 -20.89 82.24 -17.58
CA ALA A 408 -21.61 82.74 -16.41
C ALA A 408 -22.85 81.89 -16.04
N LEU A 409 -23.46 82.19 -14.87
CA LEU A 409 -24.88 82.03 -14.41
C LEU A 409 -24.86 81.86 -12.86
N GLU A 410 -25.29 82.79 -11.98
CA GLU A 410 -26.64 83.37 -11.70
C GLU A 410 -27.57 82.34 -10.95
N LYS A 411 -28.31 82.60 -9.84
CA LYS A 411 -29.11 83.78 -9.40
C LYS A 411 -29.64 83.72 -7.91
N TYR A 412 -29.46 84.79 -7.10
CA TYR A 412 -30.43 85.45 -6.12
C TYR A 412 -31.08 84.70 -4.89
N PRO A 413 -31.75 85.36 -3.88
CA PRO A 413 -31.44 86.62 -3.14
C PRO A 413 -31.87 86.79 -1.62
N GLN A 414 -31.25 87.75 -0.89
CA GLN A 414 -31.80 88.76 0.12
C GLN A 414 -32.64 88.33 1.39
N PRO A 415 -32.83 89.18 2.45
CA PRO A 415 -32.28 90.51 2.78
C PRO A 415 -31.67 90.70 4.22
N LEU A 416 -31.18 91.91 4.50
CA LEU A 416 -30.60 92.48 5.74
C LEU A 416 -31.65 93.13 6.69
N PRO A 417 -31.35 93.44 7.97
CA PRO A 417 -30.88 94.79 8.37
C PRO A 417 -29.84 94.80 9.56
N PRO A 418 -29.35 95.97 10.05
CA PRO A 418 -27.95 96.11 10.48
C PRO A 418 -27.72 96.36 11.99
N LEU A 419 -26.45 96.29 12.44
CA LEU A 419 -25.91 97.10 13.56
C LEU A 419 -24.36 97.12 13.62
N ASP A 420 -23.82 98.27 13.21
CA ASP A 420 -22.72 99.03 13.84
C ASP A 420 -21.26 98.50 13.94
N HIS A 421 -20.40 99.37 14.45
CA HIS A 421 -19.03 99.61 14.00
C HIS A 421 -17.90 98.80 14.68
N ARG A 422 -16.83 98.61 13.89
CA ARG A 422 -15.41 98.69 14.27
C ARG A 422 -14.97 97.92 15.53
N PHE A 423 -14.34 96.75 15.34
CA PHE A 423 -13.05 96.47 16.01
C PHE A 423 -12.11 95.60 15.15
N ARG A 424 -10.82 95.90 15.27
CA ARG A 424 -9.74 95.52 14.35
C ARG A 424 -9.20 94.12 14.67
N LYS A 425 -9.41 93.12 13.80
CA LYS A 425 -8.80 91.78 13.94
C LYS A 425 -7.32 91.81 13.52
N ASN A 426 -6.40 91.80 14.48
CA ASN A 426 -5.09 91.17 14.30
C ASN A 426 -5.15 89.77 14.93
N LYS A 427 -5.47 88.75 14.12
CA LYS A 427 -5.31 87.35 14.54
C LYS A 427 -4.43 86.64 13.52
N ILE A 428 -3.19 86.39 13.94
CA ILE A 428 -2.18 85.67 13.18
C ILE A 428 -2.72 84.26 12.88
N VAL A 429 -2.84 83.92 11.60
CA VAL A 429 -3.15 82.55 11.15
C VAL A 429 -1.83 81.85 10.86
N PRO A 430 -1.47 80.76 11.57
CA PRO A 430 -0.26 80.02 11.27
C PRO A 430 -0.40 79.27 9.93
N LYS A 431 0.33 79.71 8.90
CA LYS A 431 0.56 78.93 7.68
C LYS A 431 1.56 77.80 7.99
N SER A 432 1.09 76.58 8.29
CA SER A 432 1.81 75.31 8.00
C SER A 432 1.12 74.09 8.65
N ALA A 433 0.24 73.41 7.91
CA ALA A 433 -0.28 72.09 8.32
C ALA A 433 -0.75 71.20 7.14
N VAL A 434 -0.30 71.46 5.90
CA VAL A 434 -0.72 70.70 4.72
C VAL A 434 0.48 70.42 3.79
N SER A 435 1.10 69.25 3.96
CA SER A 435 1.83 68.51 2.89
C SER A 435 2.43 67.18 3.40
N VAL A 436 3.07 67.18 4.57
CA VAL A 436 3.89 66.04 5.05
C VAL A 436 3.10 64.74 5.23
N ARG A 437 1.85 64.81 5.72
CA ARG A 437 1.02 63.62 5.97
C ARG A 437 0.54 62.93 4.69
N SER A 438 0.40 63.68 3.59
CA SER A 438 0.05 63.13 2.27
C SER A 438 1.23 62.41 1.63
N GLY A 439 2.44 62.99 1.71
CA GLY A 439 3.67 62.37 1.21
C GLY A 439 3.93 61.00 1.82
N LYS A 440 3.88 60.88 3.16
CA LYS A 440 4.11 59.59 3.84
C LYS A 440 3.08 58.53 3.43
N SER A 441 1.80 58.88 3.36
CA SER A 441 0.75 57.93 2.94
C SER A 441 0.94 57.40 1.51
N ILE A 442 1.56 58.18 0.62
CA ILE A 442 1.86 57.77 -0.75
C ILE A 442 3.09 56.85 -0.79
N THR A 443 4.16 57.18 -0.07
CA THR A 443 5.37 56.34 0.02
C THR A 443 5.09 54.99 0.68
N ASP A 444 4.23 54.97 1.70
CA ASP A 444 3.84 53.74 2.39
C ASP A 444 3.05 52.82 1.44
N ALA A 445 2.11 53.36 0.66
CA ALA A 445 1.35 52.61 -0.35
C ALA A 445 2.23 52.07 -1.49
N GLU A 446 3.23 52.84 -1.93
CA GLU A 446 4.21 52.40 -2.94
C GLU A 446 5.09 51.25 -2.39
N ASN A 447 5.48 51.29 -1.12
CA ASN A 447 6.24 50.23 -0.46
C ASN A 447 5.43 48.96 -0.23
N VAL A 448 4.13 49.06 0.13
CA VAL A 448 3.23 47.89 0.15
C VAL A 448 3.22 47.21 -1.21
N LYS A 449 3.03 47.98 -2.29
CA LYS A 449 3.00 47.43 -3.65
C LYS A 449 4.30 46.70 -4.02
N LYS A 450 5.47 47.27 -3.66
CA LYS A 450 6.77 46.62 -3.86
C LYS A 450 6.86 45.26 -3.15
N TRP A 451 6.39 45.14 -1.90
CA TRP A 451 6.35 43.85 -1.18
C TRP A 451 5.37 42.85 -1.81
N GLN A 452 4.23 43.30 -2.33
CA GLN A 452 3.26 42.47 -3.05
C GLN A 452 3.82 41.96 -4.39
N ASP A 453 4.50 42.80 -5.16
CA ASP A 453 5.17 42.40 -6.41
C ASP A 453 6.29 41.38 -6.14
N VAL A 454 7.06 41.57 -5.07
CA VAL A 454 8.07 40.60 -4.58
C VAL A 454 7.41 39.26 -4.24
N ALA A 455 6.33 39.24 -3.47
CA ALA A 455 5.60 38.03 -3.12
C ALA A 455 5.06 37.30 -4.37
N LYS A 456 4.53 38.03 -5.35
CA LYS A 456 4.00 37.48 -6.61
C LYS A 456 5.07 36.84 -7.49
N ILE A 457 6.27 37.44 -7.56
CA ILE A 457 7.43 36.84 -8.25
C ILE A 457 7.83 35.53 -7.55
N TRP A 458 7.86 35.52 -6.22
CA TRP A 458 8.19 34.33 -5.44
C TRP A 458 7.16 33.21 -5.63
N ASP A 459 5.86 33.52 -5.56
CA ASP A 459 4.79 32.56 -5.84
C ASP A 459 4.94 31.94 -7.23
N THR A 460 5.20 32.75 -8.26
CA THR A 460 5.40 32.27 -9.64
C THR A 460 6.63 31.35 -9.76
N PHE A 461 7.71 31.67 -9.05
CA PHE A 461 8.93 30.88 -9.04
C PHE A 461 8.75 29.55 -8.31
N PHE A 462 8.23 29.57 -7.08
CA PHE A 462 8.03 28.37 -6.29
C PHE A 462 6.94 27.46 -6.88
N PHE A 463 5.88 28.02 -7.49
CA PHE A 463 4.92 27.24 -8.27
C PHE A 463 5.63 26.41 -9.36
N ARG A 464 6.46 27.02 -10.20
CA ARG A 464 7.17 26.29 -11.28
C ARG A 464 8.18 25.28 -10.72
N LEU A 465 8.95 25.67 -9.70
CA LEU A 465 9.95 24.81 -9.08
C LEU A 465 9.32 23.56 -8.46
N PHE A 466 8.28 23.72 -7.64
CA PHE A 466 7.59 22.62 -6.99
C PHE A 466 6.76 21.78 -7.97
N LEU A 467 6.20 22.38 -9.03
CA LEU A 467 5.52 21.63 -10.10
C LEU A 467 6.50 20.69 -10.84
N ILE A 468 7.67 21.20 -11.24
CA ILE A 468 8.71 20.39 -11.89
C ILE A 468 9.22 19.32 -10.93
N ALA A 469 9.47 19.66 -9.66
CA ALA A 469 9.91 18.71 -8.64
C ALA A 469 8.88 17.60 -8.43
N ALA A 470 7.59 17.91 -8.32
CA ALA A 470 6.52 16.92 -8.17
C ALA A 470 6.42 15.99 -9.40
N ILE A 471 6.47 16.53 -10.62
CA ILE A 471 6.44 15.73 -11.87
C ILE A 471 7.64 14.77 -11.91
N LEU A 472 8.86 15.27 -11.68
CA LEU A 472 10.07 14.45 -11.68
C LEU A 472 10.04 13.39 -10.58
N PHE A 473 9.58 13.76 -9.38
CA PHE A 473 9.46 12.84 -8.25
C PHE A 473 8.49 11.68 -8.56
N HIS A 474 7.26 11.97 -8.98
CA HIS A 474 6.27 10.94 -9.35
C HIS A 474 6.76 10.06 -10.51
N PHE A 475 7.33 10.66 -11.55
CA PHE A 475 7.86 9.92 -12.70
C PHE A 475 9.05 9.01 -12.31
N SER A 476 9.98 9.51 -11.49
CA SER A 476 11.10 8.71 -10.99
C SER A 476 10.63 7.53 -10.13
N PHE A 477 9.62 7.74 -9.27
CA PHE A 477 9.06 6.68 -8.46
C PHE A 477 8.38 5.60 -9.32
N ILE A 478 7.58 6.00 -10.31
CA ILE A 478 6.92 5.07 -11.24
C ILE A 478 7.95 4.22 -11.99
N ILE A 479 9.09 4.78 -12.40
CA ILE A 479 10.18 4.03 -13.02
C ILE A 479 10.82 3.03 -12.04
N VAL A 480 11.07 3.43 -10.79
CA VAL A 480 11.67 2.57 -9.77
C VAL A 480 10.76 1.38 -9.45
N ILE A 481 9.47 1.61 -9.22
CA ILE A 481 8.54 0.53 -8.88
C ILE A 481 8.24 -0.39 -10.07
N ALA A 482 8.18 0.15 -11.30
CA ALA A 482 8.02 -0.65 -12.51
C ALA A 482 9.24 -1.57 -12.80
N ARG A 483 10.45 -1.17 -12.38
CA ARG A 483 11.64 -2.04 -12.46
C ARG A 483 11.58 -3.22 -11.49
N GLY A 484 10.99 -3.02 -10.31
CA GLY A 484 10.78 -4.08 -9.31
C GLY A 484 9.92 -5.24 -9.81
N ASN A 485 9.01 -4.97 -10.76
CA ASN A 485 8.13 -5.99 -11.36
C ASN A 485 8.84 -6.90 -12.40
N ASN A 486 10.10 -6.62 -12.74
CA ASN A 486 10.90 -7.36 -13.74
C ASN A 486 12.13 -8.06 -13.15
N ALA A 487 12.30 -8.04 -11.83
CA ALA A 487 13.38 -8.69 -11.09
C ALA A 487 12.85 -9.90 -10.30
#